data_AF-A0A2V9VCE3-F1
#
_entry.id   AF-A0A2V9VCE3-F1
#
_cell.length_a   1.000
_cell.length_b   1.000
_cell.length_c   1.000
_cell.angle_alpha   90.00
_cell.angle_beta   90.00
_cell.angle_gamma   90.00
#
_symmetry.space_group_name_H-M   'P 1'
#
loop_
_entity.id
_entity.type
_entity.pdbx_description
1 polymer ?
#
loop_
_entity_poly.entity_id
_entity_poly.type
_entity_poly.pdbx_seq_one_letter_code
_entity_poly.pdbx_strand_id
1 'polypeptide(L)'
;QTTIRKFSATFPGNPNTGILAEDANAEAAFDDFANDEPCPVLDPATGTCDLYDWRPITCRAFGPPVRSEEGLGVCELCFHGATTEQIAACEMEVDPDDLESKLLRQIEDTGGPSGRTVVAFAVRD
;
A
#
# COMPACT_ATOMS: atom_id res chain seq x y z
N GLN A 1 -9.90 12.83 9.50
CA GLN A 1 -9.84 12.65 10.98
C GLN A 1 -10.68 11.48 11.52
N THR A 2 -11.83 11.11 10.91
CA THR A 2 -12.67 9.99 11.40
C THR A 2 -11.99 8.62 11.32
N THR A 3 -11.29 8.33 10.21
CA THR A 3 -10.60 7.04 10.02
C THR A 3 -9.44 6.83 10.99
N ILE A 4 -8.60 7.85 11.20
CA ILE A 4 -7.52 7.78 12.21
C ILE A 4 -8.10 7.48 13.58
N ARG A 5 -9.18 8.17 13.99
CA ARG A 5 -9.82 7.91 15.30
C ARG A 5 -10.30 6.46 15.43
N LYS A 6 -10.85 5.86 14.37
CA LYS A 6 -11.24 4.44 14.37
C LYS A 6 -10.01 3.54 14.54
N PHE A 7 -8.93 3.85 13.82
CA PHE A 7 -7.72 3.04 13.72
C PHE A 7 -6.81 3.14 14.94
N SER A 8 -6.79 4.29 15.61
CA SER A 8 -5.84 4.58 16.71
C SER A 8 -5.89 3.58 17.87
N ALA A 9 -7.05 2.97 18.14
CA ALA A 9 -7.20 2.06 19.28
C ALA A 9 -6.52 0.70 19.06
N THR A 10 -6.42 0.26 17.81
CA THR A 10 -5.86 -1.05 17.42
C THR A 10 -4.67 -0.92 16.48
N PHE A 11 -4.10 0.29 16.37
CA PHE A 11 -3.01 0.55 15.45
C PHE A 11 -1.75 -0.25 15.86
N PRO A 12 -1.17 -1.06 14.96
CA PRO A 12 -0.01 -1.90 15.25
C PRO A 12 1.29 -1.07 15.22
N GLY A 13 1.41 -0.11 16.14
CA GLY A 13 2.52 0.83 16.20
C GLY A 13 2.20 2.01 17.10
N ASN A 14 2.71 3.19 16.75
CA ASN A 14 2.45 4.42 17.48
C ASN A 14 1.27 5.20 16.87
N PRO A 15 0.08 5.23 17.48
CA PRO A 15 -1.09 5.90 16.93
C PRO A 15 -1.00 7.43 16.94
N ASN A 16 -0.01 8.02 17.63
CA ASN A 16 0.21 9.46 17.61
C ASN A 16 1.01 9.88 16.37
N THR A 17 2.02 9.09 15.99
CA THR A 17 2.87 9.36 14.83
C THR A 17 2.41 8.64 13.56
N GLY A 18 1.62 7.57 13.69
CA GLY A 18 1.23 6.72 12.57
C GLY A 18 2.31 5.76 12.10
N ILE A 19 3.40 5.61 12.85
CA ILE A 19 4.52 4.73 12.49
C ILE A 19 4.23 3.32 13.00
N LEU A 20 4.31 2.33 12.11
CA LEU A 20 4.20 0.91 12.43
C LEU A 20 5.38 0.46 13.29
N ALA A 21 5.13 -0.42 14.25
CA ALA A 21 6.21 -1.12 14.94
C ALA A 21 6.77 -2.23 14.02
N GLU A 22 8.01 -2.64 14.26
CA GLU A 22 8.73 -3.63 13.42
C GLU A 22 8.97 -4.96 14.17
N ASP A 23 8.30 -5.17 15.29
CA ASP A 23 8.39 -6.42 16.05
C ASP A 23 7.39 -7.45 15.54
N ALA A 24 7.71 -8.74 15.70
CA ALA A 24 6.90 -9.83 15.15
C ALA A 24 5.42 -9.82 15.60
N ASN A 25 5.09 -9.28 16.77
CA ASN A 25 3.70 -9.19 17.20
C ASN A 25 2.97 -8.06 16.47
N ALA A 26 3.63 -6.94 16.21
CA ALA A 26 3.09 -5.85 15.42
C ALA A 26 2.81 -6.29 13.98
N GLU A 27 3.70 -7.07 13.38
CA GLU A 27 3.54 -7.62 12.03
C GLU A 27 2.31 -8.53 11.95
N ALA A 28 2.18 -9.48 12.87
CA ALA A 28 0.99 -10.32 12.93
C ALA A 28 -0.30 -9.52 13.19
N ALA A 29 -0.23 -8.47 14.01
CA ALA A 29 -1.37 -7.58 14.24
C ALA A 29 -1.72 -6.73 13.01
N PHE A 30 -0.73 -6.39 12.18
CA PHE A 30 -0.92 -5.64 10.95
C PHE A 30 -1.64 -6.46 9.88
N ASP A 31 -1.38 -7.77 9.79
CA ASP A 31 -2.04 -8.64 8.82
C ASP A 31 -3.58 -8.65 8.98
N ASP A 32 -4.07 -8.53 10.21
CA ASP A 32 -5.50 -8.46 10.54
C ASP A 32 -6.03 -7.02 10.67
N PHE A 33 -5.18 -6.01 10.47
CA PHE A 33 -5.52 -4.61 10.76
C PHE A 33 -6.35 -3.97 9.65
N ALA A 34 -7.58 -3.59 9.99
CA ALA A 34 -8.46 -2.73 9.18
C ALA A 34 -8.81 -3.27 7.77
N ASN A 35 -8.70 -4.58 7.54
CA ASN A 35 -8.99 -5.22 6.25
C ASN A 35 -10.41 -4.97 5.72
N ASP A 36 -11.39 -4.77 6.60
CA ASP A 36 -12.79 -4.52 6.23
C ASP A 36 -13.11 -3.03 6.02
N GLU A 37 -12.17 -2.13 6.30
CA GLU A 37 -12.40 -0.70 6.24
C GLU A 37 -11.96 -0.13 4.88
N PRO A 38 -12.82 0.63 4.17
CA PRO A 38 -12.44 1.24 2.92
C PRO A 38 -11.31 2.26 3.14
N CYS A 39 -10.42 2.35 2.16
CA CYS A 39 -9.34 3.33 2.18
C CYS A 39 -9.92 4.76 2.33
N PRO A 40 -9.36 5.62 3.22
CA PRO A 40 -9.92 6.96 3.48
C PRO A 40 -9.86 7.92 2.30
N VAL A 41 -9.07 7.61 1.27
CA VAL A 41 -8.97 8.39 0.03
C VAL A 41 -9.73 7.77 -1.14
N LEU A 42 -10.58 6.77 -0.87
CA LEU A 42 -11.52 6.23 -1.84
C LEU A 42 -12.81 7.06 -1.79
N ASP A 43 -13.21 7.64 -2.92
CA ASP A 43 -14.52 8.27 -3.05
C ASP A 43 -15.58 7.18 -3.31
N PRO A 44 -16.52 6.93 -2.37
CA PRO A 44 -17.53 5.89 -2.53
C PRO A 44 -18.59 6.22 -3.59
N ALA A 45 -18.76 7.49 -3.98
CA ALA A 45 -19.74 7.89 -4.98
C ALA A 45 -19.25 7.63 -6.40
N THR A 46 -17.96 7.83 -6.65
CA THR A 46 -17.35 7.70 -7.98
C THR A 46 -16.50 6.44 -8.13
N GLY A 47 -16.08 5.82 -7.02
CA GLY A 47 -15.13 4.71 -7.00
C GLY A 47 -13.69 5.11 -7.32
N THR A 48 -13.39 6.42 -7.37
CA THR A 48 -12.04 6.92 -7.68
C THR A 48 -11.19 7.11 -6.42
N CYS A 49 -9.86 7.17 -6.58
CA CYS A 49 -8.92 7.36 -5.48
C CYS A 49 -8.28 8.75 -5.58
N ASP A 50 -8.28 9.53 -4.51
CA ASP A 50 -7.71 10.89 -4.49
C ASP A 50 -6.18 10.89 -4.68
N LEU A 51 -5.53 9.75 -4.44
CA LEU A 51 -4.10 9.56 -4.66
C LEU A 51 -3.81 8.89 -6.01
N TYR A 52 -4.72 8.94 -7.00
CA TYR A 52 -4.54 8.18 -8.25
C TYR A 52 -3.16 8.39 -8.89
N ASP A 53 -2.72 9.65 -8.99
CA ASP A 53 -1.43 10.03 -9.55
C ASP A 53 -0.24 9.62 -8.68
N TRP A 54 -0.46 9.41 -7.38
CA TRP A 54 0.54 9.05 -6.37
C TRP A 54 0.29 7.68 -5.73
N ARG A 55 -0.40 6.77 -6.43
CA ARG A 55 -0.77 5.46 -5.88
C ARG A 55 0.49 4.71 -5.42
N PRO A 56 0.54 4.27 -4.15
CA PRO A 56 1.61 3.40 -3.67
C PRO A 56 1.73 2.13 -4.53
N ILE A 57 2.92 1.54 -4.57
CA ILE A 57 3.18 0.32 -5.34
C ILE A 57 2.18 -0.79 -5.01
N THR A 58 1.85 -0.98 -3.73
CA THR A 58 0.87 -1.99 -3.29
C THR A 58 -0.48 -1.80 -3.96
N CYS A 59 -0.94 -0.56 -4.16
CA CYS A 59 -2.20 -0.27 -4.85
C CYS A 59 -2.13 -0.51 -6.36
N ARG A 60 -0.93 -0.52 -6.95
CA ARG A 60 -0.71 -0.87 -8.37
C ARG A 60 -0.66 -2.38 -8.60
N ALA A 61 -0.31 -3.17 -7.58
CA ALA A 61 -0.37 -4.63 -7.66
C ALA A 61 -1.81 -5.18 -7.78
N PHE A 62 -2.82 -4.41 -7.34
CA PHE A 62 -4.24 -4.71 -7.55
C PHE A 62 -4.75 -4.30 -8.96
N GLY A 63 -3.92 -4.42 -9.98
CA GLY A 63 -4.27 -4.06 -11.36
C GLY A 63 -3.51 -4.92 -12.37
N PRO A 64 -2.44 -4.38 -13.01
CA PRO A 64 -1.59 -5.15 -13.91
C PRO A 64 -0.90 -6.33 -13.18
N PRO A 65 -0.46 -7.35 -13.93
CA PRO A 65 0.26 -8.49 -13.37
C PRO A 65 1.63 -8.02 -12.86
N VAL A 66 1.86 -8.18 -11.56
CA VAL A 66 3.10 -7.77 -10.90
C VAL A 66 3.74 -8.97 -10.21
N ARG A 67 5.05 -9.11 -10.35
CA ARG A 67 5.80 -10.19 -9.70
C ARG A 67 5.94 -9.94 -8.19
N SER A 68 5.59 -10.95 -7.40
CA SER A 68 5.85 -11.09 -5.97
C SER A 68 6.65 -12.38 -5.70
N GLU A 69 6.98 -12.64 -4.44
CA GLU A 69 7.67 -13.88 -4.03
C GLU A 69 6.88 -15.16 -4.35
N GLU A 70 5.55 -15.06 -4.42
CA GLU A 70 4.64 -16.19 -4.66
C GLU A 70 4.22 -16.34 -6.15
N GLY A 71 4.65 -15.43 -7.03
CA GLY A 71 4.33 -15.45 -8.47
C GLY A 71 3.79 -14.12 -8.98
N LEU A 72 2.93 -14.15 -10.01
CA LEU A 72 2.27 -12.94 -10.51
C LEU A 72 0.97 -12.69 -9.75
N GLY A 73 0.94 -11.61 -8.96
CA GLY A 73 -0.30 -11.05 -8.44
C GLY A 73 -1.05 -10.34 -9.56
N VAL A 74 -2.33 -10.66 -9.75
CA VAL A 74 -3.16 -10.09 -10.83
C VAL A 74 -4.57 -9.83 -10.32
N CYS A 75 -5.15 -8.69 -10.70
CA CYS A 75 -6.57 -8.43 -10.44
C CYS A 75 -7.46 -9.30 -11.34
N GLU A 76 -8.29 -10.15 -10.73
CA GLU A 76 -9.23 -11.03 -11.43
C GLU A 76 -10.27 -10.29 -12.29
N LEU A 77 -10.53 -9.01 -11.98
CA LEU A 77 -11.44 -8.16 -12.73
C LEU A 77 -10.80 -7.56 -13.99
N CYS A 78 -9.48 -7.33 -13.99
CA CYS A 78 -8.77 -6.70 -15.11
C CYS A 78 -8.44 -7.68 -16.25
N PHE A 79 -8.42 -8.98 -15.98
CA PHE A 79 -8.01 -10.03 -16.93
C PHE A 79 -9.07 -11.10 -17.14
N HIS A 80 -10.35 -10.76 -16.96
CA HIS A 80 -11.45 -11.69 -17.17
C HIS A 80 -11.43 -12.28 -18.59
N GLY A 81 -11.34 -13.61 -18.68
CA GLY A 81 -11.32 -14.35 -19.95
C GLY A 81 -9.95 -14.43 -20.65
N ALA A 82 -8.89 -13.82 -20.09
CA ALA A 82 -7.54 -13.98 -20.59
C ALA A 82 -6.93 -15.33 -20.13
N THR A 83 -6.06 -15.92 -20.95
CA THR A 83 -5.28 -17.09 -20.52
C THR A 83 -4.12 -16.69 -19.63
N THR A 84 -3.56 -17.65 -18.89
CA THR A 84 -2.38 -17.43 -18.04
C THR A 84 -1.20 -16.87 -18.86
N GLU A 85 -1.01 -17.32 -20.10
CA GLU A 85 0.06 -16.84 -20.98
C GLU A 85 -0.16 -15.38 -21.40
N GLN A 86 -1.42 -15.00 -21.66
CA GLN A 86 -1.77 -13.63 -22.00
C GLN A 86 -1.55 -12.69 -20.80
N ILE A 87 -1.89 -13.15 -19.60
CA ILE A 87 -1.63 -12.42 -18.35
C ILE A 87 -0.12 -12.27 -18.13
N ALA A 88 0.65 -13.36 -18.25
CA ALA A 88 2.10 -13.32 -18.06
C ALA A 88 2.80 -12.39 -19.07
N ALA A 89 2.30 -12.30 -20.31
CA ALA A 89 2.81 -11.38 -21.31
C ALA A 89 2.58 -9.89 -20.99
N CYS A 90 1.66 -9.59 -20.07
CA CYS A 90 1.40 -8.25 -19.57
C CYS A 90 2.13 -7.92 -18.27
N GLU A 91 3.05 -8.78 -17.83
CA GLU A 91 3.83 -8.56 -16.61
C GLU A 91 4.50 -7.20 -16.60
N MET A 92 4.34 -6.50 -15.48
CA MET A 92 5.02 -5.25 -15.19
C MET A 92 6.12 -5.48 -14.15
N GLU A 93 7.34 -5.10 -14.51
CA GLU A 93 8.44 -4.97 -13.56
C GLU A 93 8.23 -3.71 -12.72
N VAL A 94 8.15 -3.88 -11.41
CA VAL A 94 7.89 -2.80 -10.46
C VAL A 94 9.21 -2.32 -9.87
N ASP A 95 9.37 -0.99 -9.83
CA ASP A 95 10.58 -0.31 -9.36
C ASP A 95 11.88 -0.89 -9.94
N PRO A 96 12.03 -0.95 -11.28
CA PRO A 96 13.28 -1.39 -11.88
C PRO A 96 14.42 -0.52 -11.34
N ASP A 97 15.53 -1.17 -10.98
CA ASP A 97 16.70 -0.57 -10.36
C ASP A 97 16.57 -0.08 -8.90
N ASP A 98 15.52 -0.46 -8.17
CA ASP A 98 15.38 -0.16 -6.72
C ASP A 98 15.48 1.36 -6.45
N LEU A 99 14.78 2.17 -7.27
CA LEU A 99 14.83 3.62 -7.19
C LEU A 99 14.07 4.12 -5.95
N GLU A 100 12.98 3.48 -5.55
CA GLU A 100 12.23 3.83 -4.36
C GLU A 100 13.13 3.79 -3.11
N SER A 101 13.83 2.67 -2.87
CA SER A 101 14.73 2.54 -1.72
C SER A 101 15.89 3.52 -1.75
N LYS A 102 16.37 3.92 -2.93
CA LYS A 102 17.40 4.97 -3.06
C LYS A 102 16.84 6.34 -2.67
N LEU A 103 15.63 6.68 -3.10
CA LEU A 103 14.98 7.95 -2.78
C LEU A 103 14.57 8.02 -1.30
N LEU A 104 14.04 6.93 -0.74
CA LEU A 104 13.71 6.86 0.68
C LEU A 104 14.94 7.10 1.55
N ARG A 105 16.07 6.44 1.26
CA ARG A 105 17.33 6.70 1.96
C ARG A 105 17.78 8.15 1.87
N GLN A 106 17.65 8.79 0.71
CA GLN A 106 17.98 10.21 0.56
C GLN A 106 17.10 11.11 1.43
N ILE A 107 15.81 10.81 1.53
CA ILE A 107 14.88 11.54 2.40
C ILE A 107 15.30 11.38 3.86
N GLU A 108 15.58 10.15 4.29
CA GLU A 108 16.03 9.85 5.66
C GLU A 108 17.36 10.53 5.99
N ASP A 109 18.34 10.49 5.09
CA ASP A 109 19.66 11.13 5.24
C ASP A 109 19.56 12.66 5.39
N THR A 110 18.52 13.27 4.81
CA THR A 110 18.24 14.71 4.94
C THR A 110 17.40 15.05 6.18
N GLY A 111 17.11 14.07 7.04
CA GLY A 111 16.31 14.24 8.26
C GLY A 111 14.80 14.25 8.01
N GLY A 112 14.36 13.73 6.87
CA GLY A 112 12.95 13.52 6.57
C GLY A 112 12.31 12.40 7.41
N PRO A 113 10.99 12.20 7.29
CA PRO A 113 10.29 11.12 7.97
C PRO A 113 10.83 9.73 7.58
N SER A 114 10.87 8.81 8.54
CA SER A 114 11.27 7.42 8.34
C SER A 114 10.26 6.44 8.97
N GLY A 115 10.32 5.18 8.52
CA GLY A 115 9.45 4.11 9.00
C GLY A 115 8.19 3.90 8.17
N ARG A 116 7.54 2.74 8.36
CA ARG A 116 6.33 2.36 7.62
C ARG A 116 5.09 3.01 8.23
N THR A 117 4.13 3.36 7.38
CA THR A 117 2.84 3.91 7.78
C THR A 117 1.73 3.44 6.84
N VAL A 118 0.47 3.76 7.15
CA VAL A 118 -0.69 3.51 6.29
C VAL A 118 -1.23 4.81 5.72
N VAL A 119 -1.92 4.74 4.59
CA VAL A 119 -2.47 5.90 3.86
C VAL A 119 -3.24 6.85 4.78
N ALA A 120 -4.03 6.31 5.72
CA ALA A 120 -4.81 7.11 6.68
C ALA A 120 -3.98 8.10 7.50
N PHE A 121 -2.72 7.76 7.82
CA PHE A 121 -1.80 8.64 8.54
C PHE A 121 -0.97 9.52 7.61
N ALA A 122 -0.67 9.04 6.39
CA ALA A 122 0.09 9.80 5.39
C ALA A 122 -0.67 11.01 4.83
N VAL A 123 -2.00 10.95 4.74
CA VAL A 123 -2.85 12.06 4.25
C VAL A 123 -3.46 12.89 5.37
N ARG A 124 -2.90 12.81 6.58
CA ARG A 124 -3.40 13.56 7.73
C ARG A 124 -3.03 15.05 7.58
N ASP A 125 -4.04 15.88 7.30
CA ASP A 125 -4.05 17.29 7.72
C ASP A 125 -4.38 17.40 9.23
#